data_AF-A0A970BJM7-F1
#
_entry.id   AF-A0A970BJM7-F1
#
_cell.length_a   1.000
_cell.length_b   1.000
_cell.length_c   1.000
_cell.angle_alpha   90.00
_cell.angle_beta   90.00
_cell.angle_gamma   90.00
#
_symmetry.space_group_name_H-M   'P 1'
#
loop_
_entity.id
_entity.type
_entity.pdbx_description
1 polymer ?
#
loop_
_entity_poly.entity_id
_entity_poly.type
_entity_poly.pdbx_seq_one_letter_code
_entity_poly.pdbx_strand_id
1 'polypeptide(L)' 'MKKIFSLLFLFAVSYSIYAQPTEAVDFTVIDIDGVEHNLFTYLDAGKYVYIDFLLEG' A
#
# COMPACT_ATOMS: atom_id res chain seq x y z
N MET A 1 21.27 -21.96 -24.87
CA MET A 1 19.96 -21.36 -25.21
C MET A 1 18.98 -21.35 -24.02
N LYS A 2 18.70 -22.49 -23.36
CA LYS A 2 17.78 -22.54 -22.21
C LYS A 2 18.13 -21.57 -21.06
N LYS A 3 19.42 -21.45 -20.72
CA LYS A 3 19.90 -20.56 -19.64
C LYS A 3 19.70 -19.07 -19.94
N ILE A 4 19.82 -18.67 -21.21
CA ILE A 4 19.57 -17.29 -21.67
C ILE A 4 18.08 -16.96 -21.57
N PHE A 5 17.22 -17.91 -21.92
CA PHE A 5 15.78 -17.75 -21.80
C PHE A 5 15.34 -17.62 -20.33
N SER A 6 15.93 -18.41 -19.42
CA SER A 6 15.70 -18.24 -17.97
C SER A 6 16.16 -16.89 -17.44
N LEU A 7 17.28 -16.36 -17.92
CA LEU A 7 17.80 -15.06 -17.47
C LEU A 7 16.90 -13.90 -17.93
N LEU A 8 16.44 -13.95 -19.18
CA LEU A 8 15.46 -13.01 -19.73
C LEU A 8 14.12 -13.07 -18.98
N PHE A 9 13.67 -14.26 -18.61
CA PHE A 9 12.45 -14.45 -17.84
C PHE A 9 12.56 -13.82 -16.44
N LEU A 10 13.68 -14.02 -15.74
CA LEU A 10 13.92 -13.40 -14.42
C LEU A 10 13.93 -11.87 -14.49
N PHE A 11 14.53 -11.29 -15.54
CA PHE A 11 14.53 -9.85 -15.77
C PHE A 11 13.14 -9.29 -16.11
N ALA A 12 12.29 -10.07 -16.75
CA ALA A 12 10.91 -9.66 -17.03
C ALA A 12 10.05 -9.62 -15.77
N VAL A 13 10.24 -10.59 -14.85
CA VAL A 13 9.47 -10.68 -13.60
C VAL A 13 9.81 -9.54 -12.63
N SER A 14 11.03 -9.01 -12.64
CA SER A 14 11.42 -7.90 -11.74
C SER A 14 10.65 -6.60 -11.96
N TYR A 15 10.10 -6.35 -13.15
CA TYR A 15 9.32 -5.14 -13.45
C TYR A 15 7.86 -5.22 -12.98
N SER A 16 7.37 -6.41 -12.61
CA SER A 16 5.97 -6.61 -12.19
C SER A 16 5.80 -6.64 -10.67
N ILE A 17 6.87 -6.42 -9.90
CA ILE A 17 6.86 -6.50 -8.43
C ILE A 17 6.63 -5.10 -7.82
N TYR A 18 5.56 -4.42 -8.23
CA TYR A 18 5.08 -3.24 -7.50
C TYR A 18 4.07 -3.70 -6.47
N ALA A 19 4.56 -4.11 -5.29
CA ALA A 19 3.70 -4.57 -4.20
C ALA A 19 3.11 -3.41 -3.37
N GLN A 20 3.58 -2.18 -3.57
CA GLN A 20 3.19 -1.03 -2.76
C GLN A 20 2.59 0.06 -3.64
N PRO A 21 1.34 0.49 -3.37
CA PRO A 21 0.81 1.69 -4.01
C PRO A 21 1.68 2.90 -3.63
N THR A 22 1.98 3.75 -4.60
CA THR A 22 2.75 4.99 -4.42
C THR A 22 1.93 6.12 -3.80
N GLU A 23 0.62 5.95 -3.76
CA GLU A 23 -0.35 6.90 -3.22
C GLU A 23 -1.18 6.19 -2.15
N ALA A 24 -1.45 6.88 -1.05
CA ALA A 24 -2.38 6.37 -0.05
C ALA A 24 -3.80 6.40 -0.62
N VAL A 25 -4.51 5.29 -0.52
CA VAL A 25 -5.93 5.21 -0.87
C VAL A 25 -6.75 5.84 0.25
N ASP A 26 -7.74 6.66 -0.07
CA ASP A 26 -8.63 7.21 0.95
C ASP A 26 -9.47 6.11 1.61
N PHE A 27 -9.67 6.22 2.92
CA PHE A 27 -10.48 5.29 3.68
C PHE A 27 -11.18 5.99 4.84
N THR A 28 -12.30 5.40 5.24
CA THR A 28 -13.06 5.78 6.42
C THR A 28 -13.16 4.59 7.36
N VAL A 29 -12.85 4.82 8.64
CA VAL A 29 -12.93 3.80 9.70
C VAL A 29 -13.69 4.36 10.90
N ILE A 30 -14.39 3.49 11.63
CA ILE A 30 -15.02 3.82 12.91
C ILE A 30 -14.15 3.19 14.00
N ASP A 31 -13.70 3.99 14.97
CA ASP A 31 -12.88 3.51 16.08
C ASP A 31 -13.71 2.76 17.14
N ILE A 32 -13.03 2.32 18.22
CA ILE A 32 -13.67 1.59 19.32
C ILE A 32 -14.67 2.44 20.14
N ASP A 33 -14.57 3.76 20.05
CA ASP A 33 -15.43 4.72 20.74
C ASP A 33 -16.60 5.18 19.83
N GLY A 34 -16.67 4.67 18.59
CA GLY A 34 -17.70 5.00 17.62
C GLY A 34 -17.45 6.31 16.85
N VAL A 35 -16.23 6.86 16.91
CA VAL A 35 -15.84 8.07 16.18
C VAL A 35 -15.44 7.71 14.76
N GLU A 36 -15.98 8.45 13.79
CA GLU A 36 -15.59 8.29 12.38
C GLU A 36 -14.28 9.05 12.08
N HIS A 37 -13.36 8.35 11.43
CA HIS A 37 -12.08 8.88 10.97
C HIS A 37 -11.97 8.69 9.46
N ASN A 38 -11.76 9.79 8.73
CA ASN A 38 -11.45 9.75 7.30
C ASN A 38 -10.02 10.26 7.07
N LEU A 39 -9.23 9.52 6.28
CA LEU A 39 -7.81 9.82 6.05
C LEU A 39 -7.63 11.20 5.42
N PHE A 40 -8.31 11.46 4.29
CA PHE A 40 -8.07 12.69 3.53
C PHE A 40 -8.55 13.93 4.28
N THR A 41 -9.61 13.84 5.08
CA THR A 41 -10.04 14.91 5.98
C THR A 41 -8.92 15.36 6.94
N TYR A 42 -8.08 14.44 7.42
CA TYR A 42 -6.94 14.78 8.28
C TYR A 42 -5.76 15.34 7.52
N LEU A 43 -5.47 14.80 6.34
CA LEU A 43 -4.39 15.31 5.48
C LEU A 43 -4.71 16.73 4.97
N ASP A 44 -5.94 16.98 4.54
CA ASP A 44 -6.42 18.30 4.10
C ASP A 44 -6.39 19.34 5.25
N ALA A 45 -6.56 18.88 6.49
CA ALA A 45 -6.38 19.71 7.68
C ALA A 45 -4.91 19.95 8.06
N GLY A 46 -3.95 19.45 7.27
CA GLY A 46 -2.51 19.60 7.51
C GLY A 46 -1.96 18.75 8.65
N LYS A 47 -2.67 17.67 9.04
CA LYS A 47 -2.20 16.76 10.10
C LYS A 47 -1.21 15.74 9.54
N TYR A 48 -0.24 15.37 10.37
CA TYR A 48 0.57 14.18 10.15
C TYR A 48 -0.21 12.95 10.62
N VAL A 49 -0.36 11.95 9.75
CA VAL A 49 -1.11 10.71 10.03
C VAL A 49 -0.16 9.52 9.99
N TYR A 50 -0.18 8.69 11.04
CA TYR A 50 0.52 7.42 11.11
C TYR A 50 -0.52 6.28 11.06
N ILE A 51 -0.28 5.27 10.22
CA ILE A 51 -1.18 4.14 10.01
C ILE A 51 -0.41 2.86 10.23
N ASP A 52 -0.96 1.96 11.03
CA ASP A 52 -0.44 0.62 11.25
C ASP A 52 -1.47 -0.42 10.77
N PHE A 53 -1.06 -1.27 9.83
CA PHE A 53 -1.89 -2.34 9.31
C PHE A 53 -1.57 -3.63 10.06
N LEU A 54 -2.43 -3.94 11.04
CA LEU A 54 -2.38 -5.22 11.74
C LEU A 54 -3.01 -6.29 10.83
N LEU A 55 -2.17 -6.98 10.07
CA LEU A 55 -2.57 -8.18 9.34
C LEU A 55 -2.57 -9.36 10.32
N GLU A 56 -3.74 -9.85 10.70
CA GLU A 56 -3.82 -11.15 11.37
C GLU A 56 -3.39 -12.24 10.36
N GLY A 57 -2.41 -13.06 10.76
CA GLY A 57 -1.83 -14.13 9.95
C GLY A 57 -2.59 -15.43 10.00
#